data_AF-A0A917IYW8-F1
#
_entry.id   AF-A0A917IYW8-F1
#
_cell.length_a   1.000
_cell.length_b   1.000
_cell.length_c   1.000
_cell.angle_alpha   90.00
_cell.angle_beta   90.00
_cell.angle_gamma   90.00
#
_symmetry.space_group_name_H-M   'P 1'
#
loop_
_entity.id
_entity.type
_entity.pdbx_description
1 polymer ?
#
loop_
_entity_poly.entity_id
_entity_poly.type
_entity_poly.pdbx_seq_one_letter_code
_entity_poly.pdbx_strand_id
1 'polypeptide(L)'
;MSSKLLAIALSVFALHTGKNTKAQGLIVGNGANIVVDGTASIVVNNGSFSNSGNLVAGAGTFAFTGNTASIITGTTNSTFYNFLINKTGSTISLNRNANVTNALTMTNGNIDLNGFDLSLGTTGVINNERPASRVTGPAGGYLIRSQVLNTPNRVNPGNIGMEITSAGSPGLTTIKRGHRAVELDSVVGIRRFYDVTSASSTAGNNTIRFHYFEEELAGIAENELAIYSVNPSAPRGELETTSVTYPTENYVEITNASLLGQFIPASKIADPARSSYFTVVAVNSRALLSWGTLYELNTDHFELERSVNGDAFVRFANVTAAGTTTIANDYTYTDPELLSGPYHGTSPRYYRYKTVFKDGSYRYSNIISIAPDGYPNHILSVHPNPTSGPVTVRFSSFRNQKVTLQVVDNLGSVVAQKEMNAMIGANMISCDISHVIRGIYYVRLINIENRAYKILKQ
;
A
#
# COMPACT_ATOMS: atom_id res chain seq x y z
N MET A 1 -33.14 23.50 -60.66
CA MET A 1 -32.18 24.19 -59.75
C MET A 1 -31.67 23.16 -58.76
N SER A 2 -30.40 22.79 -58.88
CA SER A 2 -29.74 21.83 -57.97
C SER A 2 -29.16 22.62 -56.79
N SER A 3 -29.71 22.40 -55.60
CA SER A 3 -29.19 22.95 -54.35
C SER A 3 -27.94 22.18 -53.94
N LYS A 4 -26.77 22.79 -54.15
CA LYS A 4 -25.50 22.29 -53.60
C LYS A 4 -25.44 22.66 -52.12
N LEU A 5 -25.48 21.64 -51.26
CA LEU A 5 -25.17 21.78 -49.84
C LEU A 5 -23.66 22.08 -49.71
N LEU A 6 -23.31 23.28 -49.23
CA LEU A 6 -21.94 23.65 -48.95
C LEU A 6 -21.60 23.23 -47.51
N ALA A 7 -20.90 22.11 -47.35
CA ALA A 7 -20.30 21.72 -46.07
C ALA A 7 -19.04 22.56 -45.84
N ILE A 8 -19.13 23.57 -44.98
CA ILE A 8 -17.96 24.34 -44.53
C ILE A 8 -17.38 23.62 -43.32
N ALA A 9 -16.21 22.99 -43.50
CA ALA A 9 -15.39 22.52 -42.38
C ALA A 9 -14.79 23.75 -41.67
N LEU A 10 -15.39 24.15 -40.55
CA LEU A 10 -14.87 25.25 -39.73
C LEU A 10 -13.62 24.76 -38.97
N SER A 11 -12.45 25.05 -39.53
CA SER A 11 -11.15 24.80 -38.88
C SER A 11 -10.86 25.98 -37.94
N VAL A 12 -11.12 25.84 -36.64
CA VAL A 12 -10.76 26.87 -35.66
C VAL A 12 -9.25 26.76 -35.38
N PHE A 13 -8.45 27.67 -35.94
CA PHE A 13 -7.05 27.86 -35.55
C PHE A 13 -6.97 28.87 -34.41
N ALA A 14 -6.46 28.43 -33.25
CA ALA A 14 -6.12 29.32 -32.14
C ALA A 14 -4.58 29.48 -32.08
N LEU A 15 -4.07 30.67 -32.40
CA LEU A 15 -2.69 31.06 -32.09
C LEU A 15 -2.65 31.73 -30.71
N HIS A 16 -1.75 31.26 -29.83
CA HIS A 16 -1.32 32.00 -28.66
C HIS A 16 0.19 31.87 -28.47
N THR A 17 0.87 33.01 -28.39
CA THR A 17 2.32 33.11 -28.18
C THR A 17 2.61 33.34 -26.70
N GLY A 18 2.96 32.27 -25.98
CA GLY A 18 3.45 32.33 -24.60
C GLY A 18 4.31 31.10 -24.29
N LYS A 19 5.58 31.32 -23.92
CA LYS A 19 6.54 30.25 -23.60
C LYS A 19 6.17 29.58 -22.27
N ASN A 20 5.37 28.52 -22.34
CA ASN A 20 5.35 27.37 -21.44
C ASN A 20 4.51 26.28 -22.12
N THR A 21 5.16 25.27 -22.70
CA THR A 21 4.51 24.17 -23.43
C THR A 21 3.73 23.27 -22.46
N LYS A 22 2.43 23.54 -22.28
CA LYS A 22 1.44 22.56 -21.81
C LYS A 22 0.20 22.63 -22.69
N ALA A 23 0.04 21.63 -23.56
CA ALA A 23 -1.19 21.21 -24.25
C ALA A 23 -2.24 22.30 -24.59
N GLN A 24 -2.27 22.76 -25.86
CA GLN A 24 -3.38 23.55 -26.40
C GLN A 24 -4.72 22.82 -26.18
N GLY A 25 -5.75 23.55 -25.74
CA GLY A 25 -7.01 22.98 -25.27
C GLY A 25 -8.26 23.68 -25.79
N LEU A 26 -9.43 23.20 -25.39
CA LEU A 26 -10.71 23.86 -25.67
C LEU A 26 -11.05 24.86 -24.55
N ILE A 27 -11.34 26.10 -24.92
CA ILE A 27 -11.75 27.16 -23.99
C ILE A 27 -13.16 27.62 -24.33
N VAL A 28 -14.07 27.53 -23.36
CA VAL A 28 -15.39 28.14 -23.41
C VAL A 28 -15.31 29.45 -22.63
N GLY A 29 -15.16 30.56 -23.34
CA GLY A 29 -15.04 31.88 -22.73
C GLY A 29 -16.35 32.37 -22.10
N ASN A 30 -16.27 33.43 -21.30
CA ASN A 30 -17.46 34.09 -20.77
C ASN A 30 -18.38 34.55 -21.92
N GLY A 31 -19.69 34.38 -21.75
CA GLY A 31 -20.70 34.65 -22.77
C GLY A 31 -20.80 33.60 -23.89
N ALA A 32 -19.89 32.63 -23.99
CA ALA A 32 -20.01 31.53 -24.94
C ALA A 32 -21.03 30.50 -24.45
N ASN A 33 -21.80 29.94 -25.39
CA ASN A 33 -22.78 28.90 -25.13
C ASN A 33 -22.48 27.69 -26.03
N ILE A 34 -22.25 26.53 -25.43
CA ILE A 34 -22.00 25.27 -26.14
C ILE A 34 -23.04 24.25 -25.69
N VAL A 35 -23.72 23.64 -26.66
CA VAL A 35 -24.67 22.54 -26.45
C VAL A 35 -24.13 21.31 -27.16
N VAL A 36 -23.96 20.21 -26.43
CA VAL A 36 -23.55 18.92 -27.00
C VAL A 36 -24.71 17.95 -26.82
N ASP A 37 -25.48 17.70 -27.88
CA ASP A 37 -26.73 16.94 -27.80
C ASP A 37 -26.81 15.81 -28.83
N GLY A 38 -27.71 14.86 -28.59
CA GLY A 38 -27.89 13.67 -29.42
C GLY A 38 -26.63 12.83 -29.52
N THR A 39 -26.21 12.50 -30.75
CA THR A 39 -25.01 11.69 -31.01
C THR A 39 -23.74 12.52 -31.20
N ALA A 40 -23.80 13.84 -31.03
CA ALA A 40 -22.65 14.71 -31.21
C ALA A 40 -21.56 14.42 -30.17
N SER A 41 -20.29 14.60 -30.57
CA SER A 41 -19.17 14.49 -29.66
C SER A 41 -18.17 15.64 -29.81
N ILE A 42 -17.71 16.15 -28.67
CA ILE A 42 -16.52 17.00 -28.57
C ILE A 42 -15.36 16.12 -28.11
N VAL A 43 -14.27 16.12 -28.87
CA VAL A 43 -13.05 15.37 -28.54
C VAL A 43 -11.91 16.35 -28.25
N VAL A 44 -11.40 16.32 -27.03
CA VAL A 44 -10.20 17.04 -26.61
C VAL A 44 -9.02 16.07 -26.62
N ASN A 45 -8.27 16.03 -27.72
CA ASN A 45 -7.11 15.15 -27.91
C ASN A 45 -5.82 15.85 -27.45
N ASN A 46 -5.11 15.26 -26.48
CA ASN A 46 -3.86 15.82 -25.91
C ASN A 46 -3.97 17.30 -25.46
N GLY A 47 -5.18 17.73 -25.09
CA GLY A 47 -5.50 19.12 -24.71
C GLY A 47 -6.15 19.22 -23.34
N SER A 48 -6.17 20.43 -22.76
CA SER A 48 -6.96 20.74 -21.56
C SER A 48 -8.32 21.33 -21.91
N PHE A 49 -9.21 21.46 -20.93
CA PHE A 49 -10.51 22.11 -21.08
C PHE A 49 -10.71 23.19 -20.03
N SER A 50 -11.07 24.40 -20.45
CA SER A 50 -11.39 25.50 -19.55
C SER A 50 -12.80 26.01 -19.81
N ASN A 51 -13.68 25.92 -18.82
CA ASN A 51 -15.05 26.41 -18.92
C ASN A 51 -15.29 27.63 -18.04
N SER A 52 -15.52 28.77 -18.71
CA SER A 52 -15.94 30.02 -18.10
C SER A 52 -17.23 30.57 -18.71
N GLY A 53 -17.89 29.78 -19.58
CA GLY A 53 -19.17 30.10 -20.20
C GLY A 53 -20.26 29.12 -19.79
N ASN A 54 -21.24 28.93 -20.67
CA ASN A 54 -22.35 27.99 -20.50
C ASN A 54 -22.11 26.71 -21.32
N LEU A 55 -21.83 25.60 -20.63
CA LEU A 55 -21.79 24.27 -21.22
C LEU A 55 -23.08 23.54 -20.87
N VAL A 56 -23.95 23.36 -21.86
CA VAL A 56 -25.20 22.62 -21.72
C VAL A 56 -24.95 21.15 -22.02
N ALA A 57 -25.14 20.32 -21.00
CA ALA A 57 -25.06 18.87 -21.10
C ALA A 57 -26.32 18.27 -21.75
N GLY A 58 -26.45 18.38 -23.07
CA GLY A 58 -27.39 17.56 -23.85
C GLY A 58 -26.92 16.10 -23.92
N ALA A 59 -27.61 15.24 -24.67
CA ALA A 59 -27.35 13.79 -24.70
C ALA A 59 -26.01 13.36 -25.34
N GLY A 60 -25.16 14.31 -25.77
CA GLY A 60 -23.91 14.05 -26.48
C GLY A 60 -22.73 13.63 -25.59
N THR A 61 -21.57 13.45 -26.22
CA THR A 61 -20.35 12.94 -25.56
C THR A 61 -19.22 13.95 -25.54
N PHE A 62 -18.67 14.19 -24.35
CA PHE A 62 -17.43 14.94 -24.17
C PHE A 62 -16.29 13.97 -23.85
N ALA A 63 -15.32 13.88 -24.76
CA ALA A 63 -14.26 12.88 -24.71
C ALA A 63 -12.88 13.53 -24.55
N PHE A 64 -12.07 13.01 -23.64
CA PHE A 64 -10.65 13.33 -23.55
C PHE A 64 -9.83 12.16 -24.04
N THR A 65 -8.99 12.41 -25.04
CA THR A 65 -8.21 11.37 -25.73
C THR A 65 -6.71 11.70 -25.72
N GLY A 66 -5.91 10.74 -26.18
CA GLY A 66 -4.46 10.88 -26.32
C GLY A 66 -3.67 10.34 -25.13
N ASN A 67 -2.45 10.81 -24.95
CA ASN A 67 -1.47 10.34 -23.95
C ASN A 67 -0.79 11.47 -23.17
N THR A 68 -1.20 12.72 -23.39
CA THR A 68 -0.71 13.89 -22.64
C THR A 68 -1.67 14.23 -21.52
N ALA A 69 -1.17 14.55 -20.32
CA ALA A 69 -2.02 14.96 -19.19
C ALA A 69 -2.91 16.16 -19.52
N SER A 70 -4.14 16.15 -19.01
CA SER A 70 -5.14 17.20 -19.26
C SER A 70 -5.64 17.78 -17.96
N ILE A 71 -6.07 19.05 -17.99
CA ILE A 71 -6.70 19.71 -16.86
C ILE A 71 -8.12 20.11 -17.26
N ILE A 72 -9.09 19.92 -16.37
CA ILE A 72 -10.43 20.54 -16.45
C ILE A 72 -10.46 21.71 -15.48
N THR A 73 -10.62 22.92 -16.00
CA THR A 73 -10.55 24.16 -15.21
C THR A 73 -11.59 25.18 -15.67
N GLY A 74 -11.45 26.43 -15.20
CA GLY A 74 -12.29 27.56 -15.54
C GLY A 74 -12.97 28.17 -14.32
N THR A 75 -13.99 28.98 -14.56
CA THR A 75 -14.72 29.73 -13.53
C THR A 75 -16.11 29.15 -13.25
N THR A 76 -16.61 28.23 -14.06
CA THR A 76 -17.90 27.55 -13.88
C THR A 76 -17.71 26.05 -13.75
N ASN A 77 -18.57 25.39 -12.95
CA ASN A 77 -18.54 23.93 -12.84
C ASN A 77 -19.02 23.34 -14.16
N SER A 78 -18.26 22.39 -14.71
CA SER A 78 -18.62 21.77 -15.98
C SER A 78 -19.54 20.58 -15.73
N THR A 79 -20.64 20.51 -16.48
CA THR A 79 -21.55 19.37 -16.48
C THR A 79 -21.41 18.66 -17.81
N PHE A 80 -21.17 17.35 -17.76
CA PHE A 80 -21.08 16.46 -18.91
C PHE A 80 -22.24 15.46 -18.84
N TYR A 81 -22.83 15.10 -19.98
CA TYR A 81 -23.82 14.02 -20.01
C TYR A 81 -23.10 12.67 -20.11
N ASN A 82 -22.48 12.40 -21.26
CA ASN A 82 -21.49 11.33 -21.40
C ASN A 82 -20.08 11.93 -21.28
N PHE A 83 -19.31 11.50 -20.29
CA PHE A 83 -17.92 11.87 -20.10
C PHE A 83 -17.03 10.66 -20.39
N LEU A 84 -16.28 10.72 -21.49
CA LEU A 84 -15.39 9.64 -21.92
C LEU A 84 -13.92 9.99 -21.63
N ILE A 85 -13.24 9.06 -20.94
CA ILE A 85 -11.81 9.13 -20.67
C ILE A 85 -11.13 8.02 -21.46
N ASN A 86 -10.29 8.41 -22.42
CA ASN A 86 -9.43 7.50 -23.17
C ASN A 86 -8.01 8.09 -23.28
N LYS A 87 -7.39 8.29 -22.12
CA LYS A 87 -6.06 8.87 -21.95
C LYS A 87 -5.01 7.81 -21.64
N THR A 88 -4.53 7.10 -22.65
CA THR A 88 -3.61 5.96 -22.46
C THR A 88 -2.35 6.38 -21.70
N GLY A 89 -2.09 5.76 -20.56
CA GLY A 89 -0.93 6.05 -19.70
C GLY A 89 -0.93 7.44 -19.07
N SER A 90 -2.06 8.13 -19.05
CA SER A 90 -2.15 9.54 -18.64
C SER A 90 -3.40 9.83 -17.81
N THR A 91 -3.42 11.01 -17.19
CA THR A 91 -4.48 11.43 -16.24
C THR A 91 -5.16 12.72 -16.71
N ILE A 92 -6.43 12.89 -16.33
CA ILE A 92 -7.13 14.18 -16.30
C ILE A 92 -7.13 14.67 -14.85
N SER A 93 -6.70 15.89 -14.57
CA SER A 93 -6.83 16.49 -13.24
C SER A 93 -7.98 17.51 -13.22
N LEU A 94 -8.81 17.47 -12.18
CA LEU A 94 -9.79 18.51 -11.92
C LEU A 94 -9.14 19.71 -11.23
N ASN A 95 -9.46 20.92 -11.69
CA ASN A 95 -9.14 22.18 -11.01
C ASN A 95 -10.43 22.95 -10.64
N ARG A 96 -11.57 22.26 -10.70
CA ARG A 96 -12.91 22.73 -10.33
C ARG A 96 -13.85 21.54 -10.22
N ASN A 97 -14.90 21.66 -9.42
CA ASN A 97 -15.94 20.64 -9.34
C ASN A 97 -16.59 20.41 -10.72
N ALA A 98 -16.98 19.17 -10.99
CA ALA A 98 -17.64 18.77 -12.22
C ALA A 98 -18.79 17.81 -11.96
N ASN A 99 -19.69 17.68 -12.94
CA ASN A 99 -20.83 16.79 -12.87
C ASN A 99 -20.89 15.87 -14.09
N VAL A 100 -21.36 14.64 -13.90
CA VAL A 100 -21.67 13.68 -14.96
C VAL A 100 -23.10 13.18 -14.77
N THR A 101 -23.97 13.44 -15.75
CA THR A 101 -25.41 13.18 -15.60
C THR A 101 -25.88 11.89 -16.27
N ASN A 102 -25.06 11.21 -17.07
CA ASN A 102 -25.39 9.90 -17.63
C ASN A 102 -24.29 8.86 -17.37
N ALA A 103 -23.11 9.02 -17.98
CA ALA A 103 -22.06 8.01 -17.90
C ALA A 103 -20.66 8.62 -17.87
N LEU A 104 -19.87 8.24 -16.85
CA LEU A 104 -18.42 8.38 -16.84
C LEU A 104 -17.84 7.07 -17.37
N THR A 105 -17.32 7.08 -18.59
CA THR A 105 -16.75 5.88 -19.23
C THR A 105 -15.23 5.95 -19.21
N MET A 106 -14.59 4.98 -18.57
CA MET A 106 -13.15 4.90 -18.39
C MET A 106 -12.55 3.84 -19.35
N THR A 107 -12.30 4.24 -20.60
CA THR A 107 -11.67 3.33 -21.57
C THR A 107 -10.20 3.12 -21.23
N ASN A 108 -9.44 4.20 -21.01
CA ASN A 108 -8.05 4.19 -20.55
C ASN A 108 -7.74 5.49 -19.80
N GLY A 109 -6.82 5.44 -18.85
CA GLY A 109 -6.36 6.61 -18.11
C GLY A 109 -7.16 6.91 -16.85
N ASN A 110 -6.62 7.75 -16.00
CA ASN A 110 -7.20 8.09 -14.71
C ASN A 110 -7.87 9.47 -14.74
N ILE A 111 -8.74 9.72 -13.77
CA ILE A 111 -9.15 11.08 -13.40
C ILE A 111 -8.74 11.35 -11.95
N ASP A 112 -7.92 12.37 -11.75
CA ASP A 112 -7.54 12.88 -10.46
C ASP A 112 -8.50 14.00 -10.03
N LEU A 113 -9.20 13.78 -8.94
CA LEU A 113 -10.10 14.73 -8.30
C LEU A 113 -9.36 15.98 -7.82
N ASN A 114 -8.08 15.85 -7.44
CA ASN A 114 -7.20 16.97 -7.10
C ASN A 114 -7.85 18.01 -6.14
N GLY A 115 -8.58 17.53 -5.13
CA GLY A 115 -9.26 18.38 -4.14
C GLY A 115 -10.68 18.82 -4.51
N PHE A 116 -11.19 18.45 -5.69
CA PHE A 116 -12.50 18.84 -6.21
C PHE A 116 -13.46 17.66 -6.32
N ASP A 117 -14.76 17.95 -6.29
CA ASP A 117 -15.80 16.94 -6.36
C ASP A 117 -16.21 16.62 -7.80
N LEU A 118 -16.41 15.34 -8.08
CA LEU A 118 -17.07 14.82 -9.28
C LEU A 118 -18.42 14.21 -8.89
N SER A 119 -19.52 14.91 -9.20
CA SER A 119 -20.86 14.43 -8.89
C SER A 119 -21.44 13.62 -10.05
N LEU A 120 -21.90 12.40 -9.78
CA LEU A 120 -22.72 11.60 -10.69
C LEU A 120 -24.22 11.93 -10.56
N GLY A 121 -24.60 12.87 -9.69
CA GLY A 121 -25.98 13.25 -9.46
C GLY A 121 -26.89 12.08 -9.09
N THR A 122 -28.10 12.08 -9.66
CA THR A 122 -29.14 11.06 -9.43
C THR A 122 -29.20 9.95 -10.48
N THR A 123 -28.46 10.09 -11.58
CA THR A 123 -28.57 9.24 -12.78
C THR A 123 -27.23 8.73 -13.30
N GLY A 124 -26.13 9.42 -13.00
CA GLY A 124 -24.80 9.06 -13.50
C GLY A 124 -24.32 7.69 -13.02
N VAL A 125 -23.61 7.00 -13.91
CA VAL A 125 -22.93 5.72 -13.62
C VAL A 125 -21.47 5.77 -14.06
N ILE A 126 -20.64 4.94 -13.44
CA ILE A 126 -19.27 4.69 -13.88
C ILE A 126 -19.22 3.38 -14.66
N ASN A 127 -18.60 3.44 -15.84
CA ASN A 127 -18.38 2.29 -16.70
C ASN A 127 -16.89 2.04 -16.87
N ASN A 128 -16.48 0.78 -16.80
CA ASN A 128 -15.11 0.30 -17.04
C ASN A 128 -14.03 0.85 -16.11
N GLU A 129 -14.40 1.32 -14.90
CA GLU A 129 -13.43 1.60 -13.86
C GLU A 129 -12.71 0.30 -13.46
N ARG A 130 -11.39 0.32 -13.50
CA ARG A 130 -10.52 -0.84 -13.25
C ARG A 130 -9.16 -0.37 -12.72
N PRO A 131 -8.33 -1.27 -12.17
CA PRO A 131 -6.98 -0.96 -11.69
C PRO A 131 -6.18 0.06 -12.52
N ALA A 132 -6.09 -0.14 -13.84
CA ALA A 132 -5.33 0.73 -14.75
C ALA A 132 -6.07 1.99 -15.26
N SER A 133 -7.35 2.19 -14.91
CA SER A 133 -8.18 3.31 -15.37
C SER A 133 -9.27 3.60 -14.31
N ARG A 134 -8.97 4.52 -13.39
CA ARG A 134 -9.80 4.77 -12.21
C ARG A 134 -9.83 6.22 -11.76
N VAL A 135 -10.81 6.55 -10.92
CA VAL A 135 -10.82 7.81 -10.19
C VAL A 135 -9.76 7.76 -9.08
N THR A 136 -8.99 8.83 -8.93
CA THR A 136 -7.98 9.02 -7.88
C THR A 136 -8.16 10.39 -7.23
N GLY A 137 -7.57 10.63 -6.05
CA GLY A 137 -7.69 11.93 -5.38
C GLY A 137 -6.73 12.07 -4.21
N PRO A 138 -5.41 11.97 -4.40
CA PRO A 138 -4.43 12.10 -3.32
C PRO A 138 -4.51 13.47 -2.61
N ALA A 139 -4.91 14.53 -3.31
CA ALA A 139 -5.13 15.86 -2.73
C ALA A 139 -6.53 16.05 -2.12
N GLY A 140 -7.41 15.04 -2.19
CA GLY A 140 -8.79 15.07 -1.72
C GLY A 140 -9.82 15.22 -2.86
N GLY A 141 -11.03 15.63 -2.49
CA GLY A 141 -12.22 15.62 -3.35
C GLY A 141 -13.03 14.33 -3.22
N TYR A 142 -14.29 14.37 -3.63
CA TYR A 142 -15.19 13.21 -3.60
C TYR A 142 -15.78 12.89 -4.96
N LEU A 143 -15.93 11.60 -5.21
CA LEU A 143 -16.88 11.09 -6.18
C LEU A 143 -18.23 10.92 -5.47
N ILE A 144 -19.31 11.50 -5.98
CA ILE A 144 -20.58 11.61 -5.25
C ILE A 144 -21.73 10.99 -6.06
N ARG A 145 -22.58 10.18 -5.41
CA ARG A 145 -23.80 9.62 -6.01
C ARG A 145 -24.96 9.65 -5.02
N SER A 146 -26.14 10.13 -5.46
CA SER A 146 -27.37 10.13 -4.65
C SER A 146 -28.50 9.33 -5.30
N GLN A 147 -28.91 8.20 -4.73
CA GLN A 147 -29.94 7.34 -5.31
C GLN A 147 -31.05 7.03 -4.28
N VAL A 148 -32.30 7.02 -4.74
CA VAL A 148 -33.41 6.52 -3.92
C VAL A 148 -33.34 5.00 -3.88
N LEU A 149 -33.17 4.44 -2.68
CA LEU A 149 -33.11 3.01 -2.41
C LEU A 149 -34.40 2.54 -1.74
N ASN A 150 -34.98 1.48 -2.29
CA ASN A 150 -36.19 0.82 -1.79
C ASN A 150 -35.93 -0.69 -1.78
N THR A 151 -35.71 -1.26 -0.58
CA THR A 151 -35.32 -2.68 -0.39
C THR A 151 -34.22 -3.14 -1.35
N PRO A 152 -33.07 -2.44 -1.40
CA PRO A 152 -31.99 -2.79 -2.31
C PRO A 152 -31.49 -4.21 -2.05
N ASN A 153 -31.23 -4.97 -3.11
CA ASN A 153 -30.55 -6.25 -3.07
C ASN A 153 -29.30 -6.16 -3.95
N ARG A 154 -28.13 -6.11 -3.33
CA ARG A 154 -26.83 -5.94 -4.02
C ARG A 154 -26.80 -4.75 -4.98
N VAL A 155 -27.36 -3.61 -4.56
CA VAL A 155 -27.37 -2.39 -5.38
C VAL A 155 -26.08 -1.62 -5.13
N ASN A 156 -25.34 -1.29 -6.19
CA ASN A 156 -24.16 -0.42 -6.16
C ASN A 156 -24.48 0.91 -6.86
N PRO A 157 -24.95 1.94 -6.14
CA PRO A 157 -25.39 3.19 -6.76
C PRO A 157 -24.31 3.82 -7.63
N GLY A 158 -24.59 3.99 -8.91
CA GLY A 158 -23.66 4.59 -9.86
C GLY A 158 -22.36 3.81 -10.08
N ASN A 159 -22.28 2.54 -9.63
CA ASN A 159 -21.05 1.74 -9.59
C ASN A 159 -19.92 2.42 -8.78
N ILE A 160 -20.25 3.16 -7.72
CA ILE A 160 -19.28 3.89 -6.90
C ILE A 160 -18.40 2.98 -6.04
N GLY A 161 -18.71 1.69 -5.93
CA GLY A 161 -17.89 0.71 -5.20
C GLY A 161 -18.41 0.37 -3.80
N MET A 162 -19.61 0.84 -3.45
CA MET A 162 -20.33 0.46 -2.25
C MET A 162 -21.62 -0.26 -2.66
N GLU A 163 -21.67 -1.56 -2.44
CA GLU A 163 -22.84 -2.41 -2.71
C GLU A 163 -23.66 -2.57 -1.43
N ILE A 164 -24.98 -2.34 -1.53
CA ILE A 164 -25.90 -2.28 -0.40
C ILE A 164 -27.01 -3.31 -0.59
N THR A 165 -27.22 -4.09 0.46
CA THR A 165 -28.41 -4.95 0.62
C THR A 165 -29.14 -4.53 1.89
N SER A 166 -30.45 -4.28 1.80
CA SER A 166 -31.30 -3.90 2.93
C SER A 166 -32.69 -4.49 2.77
N ALA A 167 -33.23 -5.03 3.86
CA ALA A 167 -34.63 -5.46 3.92
C ALA A 167 -35.62 -4.27 4.00
N GLY A 168 -35.15 -3.08 4.39
CA GLY A 168 -35.95 -1.87 4.48
C GLY A 168 -35.72 -0.93 3.30
N SER A 169 -36.30 0.27 3.38
CA SER A 169 -36.16 1.32 2.35
C SER A 169 -35.35 2.50 2.92
N PRO A 170 -34.04 2.56 2.65
CA PRO A 170 -33.19 3.66 3.13
C PRO A 170 -33.59 5.04 2.59
N GLY A 171 -34.42 5.09 1.53
CA GLY A 171 -34.85 6.33 0.90
C GLY A 171 -33.73 6.95 0.06
N LEU A 172 -33.69 8.27 -0.04
CA LEU A 172 -32.58 8.95 -0.72
C LEU A 172 -31.28 8.71 0.05
N THR A 173 -30.36 7.98 -0.56
CA THR A 173 -29.04 7.68 0.01
C THR A 173 -27.98 8.39 -0.82
N THR A 174 -27.13 9.19 -0.16
CA THR A 174 -25.96 9.83 -0.77
C THR A 174 -24.70 9.12 -0.30
N ILE A 175 -23.89 8.68 -1.26
CA ILE A 175 -22.60 8.04 -1.06
C ILE A 175 -21.55 8.96 -1.64
N LYS A 176 -20.55 9.31 -0.84
CA LYS A 176 -19.35 10.01 -1.29
C LYS A 176 -18.16 9.09 -1.11
N ARG A 177 -17.48 8.74 -2.20
CA ARG A 177 -16.22 7.97 -2.16
C ARG A 177 -15.04 8.93 -2.22
N GLY A 178 -14.19 8.90 -1.21
CA GLY A 178 -12.88 9.56 -1.21
C GLY A 178 -11.77 8.61 -1.63
N HIS A 179 -10.63 9.17 -2.06
CA HIS A 179 -9.54 8.43 -2.73
C HIS A 179 -8.16 8.67 -2.10
N ARG A 180 -8.15 8.90 -0.78
CA ARG A 180 -6.94 9.02 0.04
C ARG A 180 -7.06 8.16 1.28
N ALA A 181 -5.92 7.83 1.85
CA ALA A 181 -5.87 7.16 3.14
C ALA A 181 -6.41 8.09 4.24
N VAL A 182 -7.16 7.52 5.18
CA VAL A 182 -7.69 8.23 6.35
C VAL A 182 -6.98 7.71 7.59
N GLU A 183 -6.50 8.63 8.42
CA GLU A 183 -5.88 8.30 9.70
C GLU A 183 -6.94 7.96 10.74
N LEU A 184 -6.73 6.85 11.42
CA LEU A 184 -7.49 6.39 12.59
C LEU A 184 -6.55 6.36 13.80
N ASP A 185 -7.09 6.12 14.99
CA ASP A 185 -6.29 6.22 16.23
C ASP A 185 -5.10 5.27 16.34
N SER A 186 -5.12 4.14 15.64
CA SER A 186 -4.06 3.13 15.72
C SER A 186 -3.66 2.53 14.38
N VAL A 187 -4.30 2.96 13.30
CA VAL A 187 -4.11 2.43 11.94
C VAL A 187 -4.34 3.54 10.92
N VAL A 188 -3.88 3.31 9.70
CA VAL A 188 -4.20 4.14 8.54
C VAL A 188 -5.02 3.31 7.56
N GLY A 189 -6.07 3.89 7.00
CA GLY A 189 -6.93 3.24 6.01
C GLY A 189 -6.27 3.11 4.63
N ILE A 190 -6.87 2.28 3.78
CA ILE A 190 -6.53 2.23 2.36
C ILE A 190 -6.88 3.56 1.68
N ARG A 191 -6.47 3.77 0.43
CA ARG A 191 -6.77 4.98 -0.36
C ARG A 191 -8.22 5.04 -0.87
N ARG A 192 -9.17 4.62 -0.03
CA ARG A 192 -10.61 4.61 -0.29
C ARG A 192 -11.35 4.68 1.04
N PHE A 193 -12.35 5.55 1.12
CA PHE A 193 -13.28 5.64 2.24
C PHE A 193 -14.62 6.17 1.73
N TYR A 194 -15.67 6.02 2.52
CA TYR A 194 -17.03 6.42 2.15
C TYR A 194 -17.68 7.28 3.22
N ASP A 195 -18.25 8.40 2.83
CA ASP A 195 -19.21 9.16 3.66
C ASP A 195 -20.61 8.87 3.15
N VAL A 196 -21.50 8.45 4.06
CA VAL A 196 -22.84 7.97 3.70
C VAL A 196 -23.89 8.70 4.53
N THR A 197 -24.94 9.13 3.85
CA THR A 197 -26.18 9.59 4.48
C THR A 197 -27.38 8.92 3.84
N SER A 198 -28.38 8.58 4.64
CA SER A 198 -29.67 8.07 4.19
C SER A 198 -30.82 8.90 4.76
N ALA A 199 -31.90 9.06 3.98
CA ALA A 199 -33.08 9.79 4.41
C ALA A 199 -33.90 9.05 5.48
N SER A 200 -33.84 7.72 5.48
CA SER A 200 -34.44 6.85 6.50
C SER A 200 -33.36 6.26 7.38
N SER A 201 -33.58 6.29 8.70
CA SER A 201 -32.72 5.66 9.70
C SER A 201 -33.04 4.17 9.83
N THR A 202 -32.95 3.40 8.73
CA THR A 202 -33.02 1.93 8.80
C THR A 202 -31.90 1.45 9.71
N ALA A 203 -32.18 1.37 11.01
CA ALA A 203 -31.21 1.12 12.05
C ALA A 203 -30.66 -0.30 11.86
N GLY A 204 -29.38 -0.39 11.51
CA GLY A 204 -28.55 -1.57 11.77
C GLY A 204 -28.92 -2.89 11.11
N ASN A 205 -29.67 -2.94 10.00
CA ASN A 205 -30.01 -4.21 9.31
C ASN A 205 -29.55 -4.22 7.84
N ASN A 206 -28.45 -3.53 7.52
CA ASN A 206 -27.89 -3.50 6.18
C ASN A 206 -26.68 -4.42 6.08
N THR A 207 -26.54 -5.11 4.95
CA THR A 207 -25.28 -5.73 4.53
C THR A 207 -24.63 -4.81 3.51
N ILE A 208 -23.38 -4.44 3.75
CA ILE A 208 -22.66 -3.50 2.91
C ILE A 208 -21.36 -4.15 2.49
N ARG A 209 -21.06 -4.10 1.18
CA ARG A 209 -19.76 -4.49 0.62
C ARG A 209 -19.03 -3.28 0.10
N PHE A 210 -17.78 -3.15 0.52
CA PHE A 210 -16.86 -2.12 0.11
C PHE A 210 -15.86 -2.74 -0.85
N HIS A 211 -16.09 -2.55 -2.15
CA HIS A 211 -15.14 -2.97 -3.16
C HIS A 211 -13.89 -2.07 -3.09
N TYR A 212 -12.74 -2.63 -3.45
CA TYR A 212 -11.47 -1.93 -3.55
C TYR A 212 -10.67 -2.41 -4.77
N PHE A 213 -9.62 -1.67 -5.11
CA PHE A 213 -8.57 -2.16 -6.01
C PHE A 213 -7.28 -2.40 -5.21
N GLU A 214 -6.46 -3.35 -5.65
CA GLU A 214 -5.16 -3.64 -5.02
C GLU A 214 -4.25 -2.40 -4.99
N GLU A 215 -4.34 -1.52 -5.99
CA GLU A 215 -3.58 -0.26 -6.05
C GLU A 215 -3.95 0.74 -4.95
N GLU A 216 -5.05 0.50 -4.23
CA GLU A 216 -5.54 1.36 -3.16
C GLU A 216 -5.10 0.88 -1.78
N LEU A 217 -4.61 -0.36 -1.64
CA LEU A 217 -4.32 -1.01 -0.36
C LEU A 217 -3.31 -0.28 0.54
N ALA A 218 -2.52 0.64 -0.01
CA ALA A 218 -1.51 1.40 0.74
C ALA A 218 -0.54 0.51 1.55
N GLY A 219 -0.22 -0.68 1.01
CA GLY A 219 0.66 -1.67 1.63
C GLY A 219 0.01 -2.54 2.72
N ILE A 220 -1.30 -2.40 2.94
CA ILE A 220 -2.06 -3.28 3.83
C ILE A 220 -2.34 -4.60 3.10
N ALA A 221 -2.07 -5.73 3.76
CA ALA A 221 -2.39 -7.04 3.19
C ALA A 221 -3.92 -7.25 3.21
N GLU A 222 -4.48 -7.81 2.14
CA GLU A 222 -5.93 -7.97 2.00
C GLU A 222 -6.55 -8.80 3.13
N ASN A 223 -5.87 -9.85 3.60
CA ASN A 223 -6.32 -10.69 4.71
C ASN A 223 -6.38 -9.95 6.08
N GLU A 224 -5.77 -8.78 6.18
CA GLU A 224 -5.81 -7.91 7.34
C GLU A 224 -6.88 -6.82 7.23
N LEU A 225 -7.49 -6.60 6.05
CA LEU A 225 -8.52 -5.59 5.90
C LEU A 225 -9.73 -5.89 6.77
N ALA A 226 -10.30 -4.82 7.31
CA ALA A 226 -11.59 -4.76 7.96
C ALA A 226 -12.16 -3.34 7.78
N ILE A 227 -13.41 -3.12 8.16
CA ILE A 227 -14.04 -1.80 8.12
C ILE A 227 -13.99 -1.15 9.51
N TYR A 228 -13.63 0.12 9.53
CA TYR A 228 -13.85 1.00 10.66
C TYR A 228 -15.01 1.95 10.35
N SER A 229 -15.90 2.18 11.31
CA SER A 229 -16.93 3.21 11.21
C SER A 229 -16.60 4.39 12.11
N VAL A 230 -16.80 5.59 11.58
CA VAL A 230 -16.63 6.86 12.31
C VAL A 230 -18.00 7.50 12.45
N ASN A 231 -18.36 7.80 13.68
CA ASN A 231 -19.65 8.41 14.05
C ASN A 231 -19.45 9.38 15.23
N PRO A 232 -20.46 10.20 15.60
CA PRO A 232 -20.29 11.18 16.68
C PRO A 232 -19.89 10.59 18.04
N SER A 233 -20.26 9.33 18.35
CA SER A 233 -19.85 8.62 19.57
C SER A 233 -18.45 7.99 19.47
N ALA A 234 -17.99 7.70 18.26
CA ALA A 234 -16.68 7.13 17.94
C ALA A 234 -15.97 8.00 16.89
N PRO A 235 -15.62 9.26 17.20
CA PRO A 235 -15.12 10.21 16.22
C PRO A 235 -13.74 9.85 15.65
N ARG A 236 -13.07 8.87 16.26
CA ARG A 236 -11.72 8.40 15.90
C ARG A 236 -11.73 6.99 15.27
N GLY A 237 -12.94 6.47 14.99
CA GLY A 237 -13.21 5.21 14.33
C GLY A 237 -13.23 4.01 15.25
N GLU A 238 -14.24 3.16 15.09
CA GLU A 238 -14.36 1.86 15.75
C GLU A 238 -14.34 0.73 14.73
N LEU A 239 -13.68 -0.38 15.08
CA LEU A 239 -13.63 -1.56 14.23
C LEU A 239 -15.02 -2.22 14.17
N GLU A 240 -15.56 -2.38 12.97
CA GLU A 240 -16.78 -3.14 12.72
C GLU A 240 -16.48 -4.64 12.88
N THR A 241 -16.86 -5.21 14.01
CA THR A 241 -16.55 -6.61 14.36
C THR A 241 -17.18 -7.64 13.44
N THR A 242 -18.19 -7.25 12.65
CA THR A 242 -18.82 -8.09 11.62
C THR A 242 -18.06 -8.08 10.28
N SER A 243 -16.92 -7.39 10.21
CA SER A 243 -16.10 -7.32 8.99
C SER A 243 -15.59 -8.68 8.55
N VAL A 244 -15.87 -9.04 7.30
CA VAL A 244 -15.34 -10.22 6.62
C VAL A 244 -14.74 -9.78 5.29
N THR A 245 -13.47 -10.13 5.07
CA THR A 245 -12.77 -9.79 3.81
C THR A 245 -12.79 -10.97 2.84
N TYR A 246 -13.07 -10.65 1.57
CA TYR A 246 -13.09 -11.56 0.44
C TYR A 246 -12.01 -11.11 -0.56
N PRO A 247 -10.73 -11.54 -0.40
CA PRO A 247 -9.61 -11.05 -1.22
C PRO A 247 -9.76 -11.39 -2.70
N THR A 248 -10.22 -12.60 -3.02
CA THR A 248 -10.42 -13.05 -4.40
C THR A 248 -11.41 -12.18 -5.19
N GLU A 249 -12.41 -11.64 -4.51
CA GLU A 249 -13.45 -10.77 -5.06
C GLU A 249 -13.20 -9.27 -4.81
N ASN A 250 -12.11 -8.92 -4.13
CA ASN A 250 -11.71 -7.55 -3.80
C ASN A 250 -12.80 -6.73 -3.08
N TYR A 251 -13.42 -7.29 -2.03
CA TYR A 251 -14.30 -6.52 -1.16
C TYR A 251 -14.21 -6.91 0.32
N VAL A 252 -14.59 -5.97 1.18
CA VAL A 252 -14.86 -6.22 2.61
C VAL A 252 -16.36 -6.07 2.84
N GLU A 253 -16.97 -7.02 3.52
CA GLU A 253 -18.39 -7.03 3.88
C GLU A 253 -18.58 -6.77 5.36
N ILE A 254 -19.56 -5.95 5.71
CA ILE A 254 -20.11 -5.86 7.08
C ILE A 254 -21.59 -6.16 7.05
N THR A 255 -22.08 -6.70 8.16
CA THR A 255 -23.50 -6.95 8.39
C THR A 255 -23.99 -6.16 9.59
N ASN A 256 -25.31 -5.99 9.67
CA ASN A 256 -25.99 -5.21 10.69
C ASN A 256 -25.52 -3.74 10.77
N ALA A 257 -25.11 -3.19 9.63
CA ALA A 257 -24.55 -1.84 9.57
C ALA A 257 -25.63 -0.76 9.47
N SER A 258 -25.36 0.41 10.05
CA SER A 258 -26.11 1.63 9.75
C SER A 258 -25.71 2.16 8.36
N LEU A 259 -26.61 2.86 7.66
CA LEU A 259 -26.30 3.59 6.41
C LEU A 259 -26.03 5.08 6.68
N LEU A 260 -25.27 5.35 7.74
CA LEU A 260 -24.92 6.71 8.17
C LEU A 260 -23.51 6.72 8.75
N GLY A 261 -22.76 7.76 8.40
CA GLY A 261 -21.42 7.99 8.93
C GLY A 261 -20.34 7.75 7.89
N GLN A 262 -19.10 7.62 8.35
CA GLN A 262 -17.96 7.38 7.50
C GLN A 262 -17.45 5.94 7.69
N PHE A 263 -17.13 5.26 6.60
CA PHE A 263 -16.61 3.90 6.56
C PHE A 263 -15.23 3.88 5.92
N ILE A 264 -14.26 3.33 6.65
CA ILE A 264 -12.84 3.32 6.28
C ILE A 264 -12.36 1.86 6.30
N PRO A 265 -12.12 1.24 5.15
CA PRO A 265 -11.36 0.00 5.09
C PRO A 265 -9.92 0.25 5.54
N ALA A 266 -9.46 -0.49 6.55
CA ALA A 266 -8.13 -0.37 7.15
C ALA A 266 -7.64 -1.73 7.65
N SER A 267 -6.36 -1.78 8.06
CA SER A 267 -5.80 -2.94 8.74
C SER A 267 -6.50 -3.15 10.08
N LYS A 268 -6.93 -4.37 10.39
CA LYS A 268 -7.37 -4.76 11.75
C LYS A 268 -6.20 -4.90 12.74
N ILE A 269 -4.97 -4.92 12.23
CA ILE A 269 -3.75 -4.94 13.03
C ILE A 269 -3.29 -3.50 13.25
N ALA A 270 -3.26 -3.09 14.52
CA ALA A 270 -2.68 -1.82 14.95
C ALA A 270 -1.15 -1.85 14.85
N ASP A 271 -0.61 -1.07 13.92
CA ASP A 271 0.84 -0.88 13.78
C ASP A 271 1.19 0.57 13.38
N PRO A 272 1.29 1.48 14.35
CA PRO A 272 1.46 2.92 14.11
C PRO A 272 2.74 3.33 13.36
N ALA A 273 3.70 2.43 13.13
CA ALA A 273 4.86 2.68 12.27
C ALA A 273 5.16 1.44 11.41
N ARG A 274 4.14 1.00 10.67
CA ARG A 274 4.20 -0.24 9.89
C ARG A 274 5.36 -0.21 8.90
N SER A 275 6.28 -1.13 9.05
CA SER A 275 7.46 -1.25 8.18
C SER A 275 7.12 -1.97 6.88
N SER A 276 7.64 -1.47 5.75
CA SER A 276 7.65 -2.17 4.46
C SER A 276 8.88 -3.06 4.30
N TYR A 277 10.03 -2.62 4.80
CA TYR A 277 11.28 -3.37 4.81
C TYR A 277 12.26 -2.85 5.85
N PHE A 278 13.20 -3.70 6.23
CA PHE A 278 14.41 -3.31 6.93
C PHE A 278 15.58 -4.16 6.41
N THR A 279 16.65 -3.49 5.98
CA THR A 279 17.83 -4.12 5.39
C THR A 279 19.09 -3.49 5.94
N VAL A 280 20.17 -4.27 5.97
CA VAL A 280 21.50 -3.81 6.35
C VAL A 280 22.51 -4.40 5.39
N VAL A 281 23.33 -3.54 4.77
CA VAL A 281 24.31 -3.93 3.76
C VAL A 281 25.68 -3.32 4.07
N ALA A 282 26.75 -3.98 3.64
CA ALA A 282 28.11 -3.53 3.88
C ALA A 282 28.52 -2.59 2.74
N VAL A 283 28.88 -1.36 3.08
CA VAL A 283 29.35 -0.36 2.12
C VAL A 283 30.58 0.30 2.71
N ASN A 284 31.72 0.24 2.00
CA ASN A 284 33.00 0.80 2.45
C ASN A 284 33.38 0.34 3.87
N SER A 285 33.22 -0.95 4.14
CA SER A 285 33.44 -1.55 5.47
C SER A 285 32.60 -0.92 6.58
N ARG A 286 31.38 -0.46 6.29
CA ARG A 286 30.41 0.06 7.25
C ARG A 286 29.04 -0.55 7.00
N ALA A 287 28.21 -0.61 8.03
CA ALA A 287 26.83 -1.04 7.88
C ALA A 287 25.97 0.14 7.44
N LEU A 288 25.39 0.07 6.24
CA LEU A 288 24.32 0.94 5.80
C LEU A 288 22.98 0.28 6.14
N LEU A 289 22.24 0.89 7.05
CA LEU A 289 20.89 0.50 7.42
C LEU A 289 19.90 1.26 6.52
N SER A 290 18.92 0.54 5.98
CA SER A 290 17.83 1.13 5.20
C SER A 290 16.50 0.52 5.63
N TRP A 291 15.51 1.35 5.94
CA TRP A 291 14.15 0.92 6.25
C TRP A 291 13.12 1.84 5.62
N GLY A 292 11.96 1.26 5.32
CA GLY A 292 10.79 1.99 4.86
C GLY A 292 9.62 1.82 5.82
N THR A 293 8.87 2.88 6.02
CA THR A 293 7.54 2.86 6.66
C THR A 293 6.47 2.97 5.58
N LEU A 294 5.39 2.19 5.70
CA LEU A 294 4.20 2.32 4.85
C LEU A 294 3.38 3.55 5.22
N TYR A 295 3.28 3.80 6.53
CA TYR A 295 2.70 4.98 7.14
C TYR A 295 3.30 5.15 8.54
N GLU A 296 3.16 6.34 9.10
CA GLU A 296 3.56 6.67 10.46
C GLU A 296 2.41 7.39 11.15
N LEU A 297 2.17 7.06 12.42
CA LEU A 297 1.14 7.67 13.24
C LEU A 297 1.75 7.98 14.60
N ASN A 298 1.85 9.28 14.90
CA ASN A 298 2.45 9.78 16.14
C ASN A 298 3.86 9.22 16.39
N THR A 299 4.62 8.95 15.32
CA THR A 299 6.00 8.47 15.44
C THR A 299 6.90 9.67 15.73
N ASP A 300 7.72 9.59 16.78
CA ASP A 300 8.62 10.68 17.14
C ASP A 300 9.98 10.53 16.42
N HIS A 301 10.63 9.39 16.63
CA HIS A 301 11.90 9.06 16.00
C HIS A 301 12.15 7.55 15.99
N PHE A 302 13.18 7.15 15.26
CA PHE A 302 13.75 5.81 15.28
C PHE A 302 15.07 5.83 16.06
N GLU A 303 15.21 4.97 17.06
CA GLU A 303 16.48 4.68 17.73
C GLU A 303 17.15 3.51 17.02
N LEU A 304 18.33 3.72 16.45
CA LEU A 304 19.11 2.68 15.80
C LEU A 304 19.97 1.98 16.85
N GLU A 305 19.83 0.66 16.91
CA GLU A 305 20.50 -0.15 17.90
C GLU A 305 21.32 -1.23 17.22
N ARG A 306 22.47 -1.56 17.84
CA ARG A 306 23.35 -2.61 17.37
C ARG A 306 23.79 -3.51 18.51
N SER A 307 24.10 -4.74 18.18
CA SER A 307 24.59 -5.75 19.11
C SER A 307 25.74 -6.55 18.48
N VAL A 308 26.64 -7.04 19.32
CA VAL A 308 27.75 -7.92 18.94
C VAL A 308 27.45 -9.40 19.20
N ASN A 309 26.39 -9.70 19.94
CA ASN A 309 25.98 -11.06 20.29
C ASN A 309 24.53 -11.39 19.90
N GLY A 310 23.74 -10.39 19.49
CA GLY A 310 22.33 -10.54 19.14
C GLY A 310 21.39 -10.45 20.35
N ASP A 311 21.92 -10.26 21.55
CA ASP A 311 21.14 -10.22 22.80
C ASP A 311 21.17 -8.80 23.42
N ALA A 312 22.37 -8.26 23.65
CA ALA A 312 22.56 -6.96 24.25
C ALA A 312 22.68 -5.89 23.17
N PHE A 313 21.62 -5.11 22.98
CA PHE A 313 21.57 -4.01 22.02
C PHE A 313 21.90 -2.67 22.67
N VAL A 314 22.73 -1.88 22.00
CA VAL A 314 23.09 -0.53 22.40
C VAL A 314 22.66 0.43 21.30
N ARG A 315 21.93 1.47 21.70
CA ARG A 315 21.57 2.59 20.83
C ARG A 315 22.81 3.37 20.42
N PHE A 316 22.98 3.59 19.12
CA PHE A 316 24.12 4.33 18.56
C PHE A 316 23.72 5.56 17.75
N ALA A 317 22.45 5.68 17.34
CA ALA A 317 21.95 6.85 16.62
C ALA A 317 20.43 7.03 16.80
N ASN A 318 19.96 8.25 16.55
CA ASN A 318 18.54 8.58 16.41
C ASN A 318 18.28 9.19 15.04
N VAL A 319 17.17 8.84 14.43
CA VAL A 319 16.70 9.41 13.16
C VAL A 319 15.28 9.93 13.35
N THR A 320 15.08 11.23 13.18
CA THR A 320 13.76 11.86 13.29
C THR A 320 12.80 11.27 12.26
N ALA A 321 11.60 10.91 12.70
CA ALA A 321 10.55 10.39 11.84
C ALA A 321 9.77 11.53 11.17
N ALA A 322 8.94 11.18 10.18
CA ALA A 322 8.04 12.13 9.52
C ALA A 322 6.84 12.52 10.41
N GLY A 323 6.62 11.81 11.52
CA GLY A 323 5.60 12.17 12.50
C GLY A 323 4.33 11.35 12.31
N THR A 324 3.35 12.02 11.72
CA THR A 324 2.08 11.42 11.30
C THR A 324 1.95 11.64 9.80
N THR A 325 1.91 10.57 9.04
CA THR A 325 1.86 10.58 7.58
C THR A 325 1.25 9.28 7.05
N THR A 326 0.40 9.43 6.05
CA THR A 326 -0.20 8.32 5.29
C THR A 326 0.58 7.96 4.03
N ILE A 327 1.70 8.63 3.79
CA ILE A 327 2.63 8.39 2.69
C ILE A 327 3.81 7.58 3.23
N ALA A 328 4.29 6.64 2.41
CA ALA A 328 5.47 5.86 2.73
C ALA A 328 6.73 6.73 2.77
N ASN A 329 7.62 6.46 3.73
CA ASN A 329 8.90 7.16 3.86
C ASN A 329 10.05 6.16 3.88
N ASP A 330 11.14 6.53 3.21
CA ASP A 330 12.38 5.77 3.19
C ASP A 330 13.46 6.48 4.01
N TYR A 331 14.13 5.72 4.86
CA TYR A 331 15.19 6.21 5.73
C TYR A 331 16.45 5.41 5.51
N THR A 332 17.60 6.09 5.64
CA THR A 332 18.90 5.45 5.59
C THR A 332 19.82 6.03 6.67
N TYR A 333 20.68 5.19 7.22
CA TYR A 333 21.70 5.62 8.16
C TYR A 333 22.92 4.71 8.06
N THR A 334 24.12 5.31 7.97
CA THR A 334 25.38 4.55 7.97
C THR A 334 25.95 4.51 9.38
N ASP A 335 26.20 3.31 9.91
CA ASP A 335 26.91 3.14 11.17
C ASP A 335 28.33 3.76 11.07
N PRO A 336 28.65 4.77 11.89
CA PRO A 336 29.96 5.42 11.89
C PRO A 336 31.07 4.55 12.47
N GLU A 337 30.77 3.35 12.99
CA GLU A 337 31.79 2.36 13.31
C GLU A 337 32.07 1.45 12.13
N LEU A 338 33.35 1.36 11.75
CA LEU A 338 33.79 0.40 10.75
C LEU A 338 33.38 -1.01 11.18
N LEU A 339 33.00 -1.87 10.25
CA LEU A 339 32.86 -3.32 10.40
C LEU A 339 34.25 -3.96 10.59
N SER A 340 35.08 -3.42 11.49
CA SER A 340 36.42 -3.88 11.85
C SER A 340 36.78 -3.50 13.29
N GLY A 341 37.24 -4.47 14.10
CA GLY A 341 37.79 -4.29 15.48
C GLY A 341 36.79 -4.48 16.65
N PRO A 342 37.22 -4.42 17.93
CA PRO A 342 38.24 -5.19 18.64
C PRO A 342 37.67 -6.49 19.27
N TYR A 343 36.64 -7.11 18.68
CA TYR A 343 36.28 -8.50 18.97
C TYR A 343 37.08 -9.37 18.01
N HIS A 344 37.99 -10.19 18.53
CA HIS A 344 38.90 -10.98 17.71
C HIS A 344 38.16 -11.84 16.66
N GLY A 345 38.16 -11.38 15.41
CA GLY A 345 38.22 -12.20 14.22
C GLY A 345 36.92 -12.71 13.59
N THR A 346 35.81 -12.95 14.30
CA THR A 346 34.72 -13.76 13.72
C THR A 346 33.34 -13.60 14.39
N SER A 347 32.75 -12.41 14.52
CA SER A 347 31.32 -12.31 14.87
C SER A 347 30.57 -11.30 13.98
N PRO A 348 29.34 -11.64 13.52
CA PRO A 348 28.52 -10.69 12.78
C PRO A 348 28.05 -9.58 13.73
N ARG A 349 27.77 -8.39 13.19
CA ARG A 349 27.02 -7.37 13.91
C ARG A 349 25.54 -7.55 13.66
N TYR A 350 24.74 -7.34 14.69
CA TYR A 350 23.30 -7.40 14.63
C TYR A 350 22.76 -5.99 14.75
N TYR A 351 21.74 -5.68 13.97
CA TYR A 351 21.11 -4.37 13.92
C TYR A 351 19.60 -4.53 14.03
N ARG A 352 18.99 -3.57 14.71
CA ARG A 352 17.54 -3.33 14.71
C ARG A 352 17.31 -1.83 14.85
N TYR A 353 16.11 -1.39 14.55
CA TYR A 353 15.67 -0.08 15.01
C TYR A 353 14.50 -0.25 15.97
N LYS A 354 14.38 0.73 16.87
CA LYS A 354 13.27 0.88 17.78
C LYS A 354 12.51 2.14 17.38
N THR A 355 11.26 1.99 16.99
CA THR A 355 10.35 3.11 16.79
C THR A 355 9.92 3.63 18.15
N VAL A 356 10.09 4.93 18.40
CA VAL A 356 9.58 5.63 19.58
C VAL A 356 8.43 6.53 19.17
N PHE A 357 7.30 6.42 19.86
CA PHE A 357 6.09 7.22 19.61
C PHE A 357 6.03 8.43 20.54
N LYS A 358 5.21 9.44 20.18
CA LYS A 358 5.06 10.69 20.93
C LYS A 358 4.53 10.52 22.36
N ASP A 359 3.87 9.40 22.65
CA ASP A 359 3.41 9.04 23.99
C ASP A 359 4.48 8.28 24.82
N GLY A 360 5.67 8.05 24.25
CA GLY A 360 6.78 7.34 24.86
C GLY A 360 6.71 5.81 24.71
N SER A 361 5.63 5.26 24.15
CA SER A 361 5.58 3.84 23.79
C SER A 361 6.55 3.54 22.65
N TYR A 362 6.89 2.25 22.46
CA TYR A 362 7.86 1.87 21.45
C TYR A 362 7.63 0.47 20.89
N ARG A 363 8.24 0.22 19.73
CA ARG A 363 8.26 -1.08 19.04
C ARG A 363 9.62 -1.35 18.41
N TYR A 364 10.02 -2.62 18.31
CA TYR A 364 11.25 -3.04 17.64
C TYR A 364 10.96 -3.58 16.24
N SER A 365 11.89 -3.34 15.32
CA SER A 365 11.98 -4.04 14.05
C SER A 365 12.43 -5.50 14.23
N ASN A 366 12.44 -6.24 13.12
CA ASN A 366 13.23 -7.46 13.02
C ASN A 366 14.72 -7.18 13.21
N ILE A 367 15.48 -8.21 13.63
CA ILE A 367 16.94 -8.14 13.75
C ILE A 367 17.60 -8.61 12.45
N ILE A 368 18.53 -7.82 11.92
CA ILE A 368 19.33 -8.16 10.74
C ILE A 368 20.79 -8.31 11.16
N SER A 369 21.44 -9.40 10.74
CA SER A 369 22.87 -9.61 10.95
C SER A 369 23.67 -9.31 9.69
N ILE A 370 24.83 -8.67 9.86
CA ILE A 370 25.80 -8.46 8.81
C ILE A 370 27.21 -8.86 9.25
N ALA A 371 27.95 -9.46 8.34
CA ALA A 371 29.34 -9.83 8.55
C ALA A 371 30.27 -8.96 7.69
N PRO A 372 31.48 -8.64 8.18
CA PRO A 372 32.48 -7.91 7.39
C PRO A 372 32.97 -8.72 6.18
N ASP A 373 33.48 -8.02 5.17
CA ASP A 373 34.14 -8.64 4.02
C ASP A 373 35.31 -9.52 4.49
N GLY A 374 35.35 -10.77 4.01
CA GLY A 374 36.36 -11.76 4.43
C GLY A 374 36.01 -12.55 5.69
N TYR A 375 34.78 -12.44 6.21
CA TYR A 375 34.29 -13.29 7.31
C TYR A 375 34.49 -14.78 6.99
N PRO A 376 35.18 -15.58 7.83
CA PRO A 376 35.48 -16.95 7.49
C PRO A 376 34.32 -17.90 7.84
N ASN A 377 34.20 -18.97 7.07
CA ASN A 377 33.56 -20.17 7.59
C ASN A 377 34.39 -20.73 8.75
N HIS A 378 33.82 -20.82 9.95
CA HIS A 378 34.56 -21.29 11.12
C HIS A 378 33.64 -21.93 12.15
N ILE A 379 34.06 -23.02 12.80
CA ILE A 379 33.34 -23.56 13.96
C ILE A 379 33.77 -22.78 15.20
N LEU A 380 32.81 -22.11 15.82
CA LEU A 380 33.01 -21.26 17.00
C LEU A 380 33.06 -22.09 18.28
N SER A 381 32.15 -23.07 18.42
CA SER A 381 32.10 -23.94 19.59
C SER A 381 31.28 -25.20 19.35
N VAL A 382 31.63 -26.29 20.03
CA VAL A 382 30.87 -27.54 20.09
C VAL A 382 30.53 -27.84 21.55
N HIS A 383 29.25 -27.93 21.90
CA HIS A 383 28.79 -28.13 23.28
C HIS A 383 27.45 -28.87 23.35
N PRO A 384 27.11 -29.48 24.49
CA PRO A 384 28.00 -29.77 25.61
C PRO A 384 29.00 -30.87 25.24
N ASN A 385 30.16 -30.87 25.90
CA ASN A 385 31.13 -31.96 25.83
C ASN A 385 31.76 -32.12 27.22
N PRO A 386 31.48 -33.20 27.97
CA PRO A 386 30.70 -34.38 27.55
C PRO A 386 29.20 -34.10 27.31
N THR A 387 28.54 -34.94 26.52
CA THR A 387 27.08 -34.87 26.28
C THR A 387 26.41 -36.21 26.58
N SER A 388 25.16 -36.18 27.07
CA SER A 388 24.29 -37.36 27.23
C SER A 388 23.16 -37.41 26.20
N GLY A 389 22.98 -36.36 25.39
CA GLY A 389 21.89 -36.20 24.44
C GLY A 389 22.33 -35.43 23.21
N PRO A 390 21.82 -34.22 22.92
CA PRO A 390 22.20 -33.48 21.73
C PRO A 390 23.61 -32.92 21.80
N VAL A 391 24.24 -32.77 20.63
CA VAL A 391 25.43 -31.94 20.45
C VAL A 391 25.08 -30.75 19.57
N THR A 392 25.44 -29.56 20.04
CA THR A 392 25.18 -28.28 19.39
C THR A 392 26.48 -27.67 18.89
N VAL A 393 26.48 -27.26 17.63
CA VAL A 393 27.60 -26.57 16.99
C VAL A 393 27.19 -25.14 16.68
N ARG A 394 27.94 -24.18 17.23
CA ARG A 394 27.90 -22.77 16.82
C ARG A 394 28.99 -22.55 15.80
N PHE A 395 28.65 -21.91 14.69
CA PHE A 395 29.59 -21.69 13.59
C PHE A 395 29.28 -20.40 12.83
N SER A 396 30.25 -19.91 12.08
CA SER A 396 30.12 -18.79 11.15
C SER A 396 30.02 -19.27 9.71
N SER A 397 29.22 -18.57 8.89
CA SER A 397 29.15 -18.76 7.45
C SER A 397 29.35 -17.43 6.72
N PHE A 398 30.14 -17.43 5.65
CA PHE A 398 30.39 -16.22 4.85
C PHE A 398 29.34 -15.98 3.75
N ARG A 399 28.48 -16.96 3.50
CA ARG A 399 27.40 -16.91 2.51
C ARG A 399 26.19 -17.72 2.98
N ASN A 400 25.04 -17.52 2.36
CA ASN A 400 23.92 -18.43 2.53
C ASN A 400 24.27 -19.77 1.86
N GLN A 401 24.31 -20.87 2.62
CA GLN A 401 24.68 -22.18 2.09
C GLN A 401 24.11 -23.33 2.90
N LYS A 402 23.91 -24.47 2.24
CA LYS A 402 23.53 -25.72 2.90
C LYS A 402 24.73 -26.29 3.68
N VAL A 403 24.53 -26.55 4.95
CA VAL A 403 25.51 -27.16 5.85
C VAL A 403 24.99 -28.50 6.38
N THR A 404 25.91 -29.43 6.64
CA THR A 404 25.57 -30.72 7.23
C THR A 404 26.44 -30.97 8.46
N LEU A 405 25.79 -31.04 9.62
CA LEU A 405 26.38 -31.53 10.86
C LEU A 405 26.43 -33.05 10.82
N GLN A 406 27.62 -33.62 10.98
CA GLN A 406 27.82 -35.07 11.10
C GLN A 406 28.50 -35.39 12.43
N VAL A 407 27.99 -36.42 13.09
CA VAL A 407 28.66 -37.10 14.20
C VAL A 407 29.16 -38.43 13.67
N VAL A 408 30.47 -38.67 13.78
CA VAL A 408 31.13 -39.88 13.29
C VAL A 408 31.83 -40.63 14.41
N ASP A 409 31.88 -41.95 14.31
CA ASP A 409 32.65 -42.80 15.22
C ASP A 409 34.16 -42.77 14.92
N ASN A 410 34.95 -43.54 15.66
CA ASN A 410 36.40 -43.65 15.48
C ASN A 410 36.81 -44.31 14.14
N LEU A 411 35.89 -44.99 13.46
CA LEU A 411 36.11 -45.63 12.15
C LEU A 411 35.66 -44.72 10.99
N GLY A 412 35.08 -43.55 11.30
CA GLY A 412 34.57 -42.59 10.33
C GLY A 412 33.12 -42.85 9.89
N SER A 413 32.43 -43.82 10.50
CA SER A 413 31.02 -44.11 10.21
C SER A 413 30.14 -42.99 10.76
N VAL A 414 29.21 -42.49 9.94
CA VAL A 414 28.24 -41.48 10.37
C VAL A 414 27.19 -42.14 11.26
N VAL A 415 27.15 -41.75 12.54
CA VAL A 415 26.17 -42.26 13.51
C VAL A 415 24.97 -41.35 13.66
N ALA A 416 25.12 -40.06 13.35
CA ALA A 416 24.01 -39.11 13.29
C ALA A 416 24.36 -37.96 12.35
N GLN A 417 23.34 -37.36 11.73
CA GLN A 417 23.52 -36.18 10.90
C GLN A 417 22.30 -35.25 10.90
N LYS A 418 22.53 -33.97 10.64
CA LYS A 418 21.50 -32.94 10.49
C LYS A 418 21.90 -31.94 9.41
N GLU A 419 20.94 -31.55 8.58
CA GLU A 419 21.14 -30.51 7.56
C GLU A 419 20.45 -29.20 7.95
N MET A 420 21.00 -28.07 7.51
CA MET A 420 20.44 -26.73 7.69
C MET A 420 20.88 -25.80 6.56
N ASN A 421 20.05 -24.81 6.22
CA ASN A 421 20.48 -23.66 5.43
C ASN A 421 21.07 -22.60 6.36
N ALA A 422 22.39 -22.45 6.34
CA ALA A 422 23.07 -21.39 7.09
C ALA A 422 22.85 -20.03 6.43
N MET A 423 22.69 -18.99 7.24
CA MET A 423 22.68 -17.59 6.82
C MET A 423 24.08 -16.98 6.96
N ILE A 424 24.36 -15.87 6.27
CA ILE A 424 25.58 -15.09 6.50
C ILE A 424 25.67 -14.70 7.99
N GLY A 425 26.83 -14.90 8.61
CA GLY A 425 27.05 -14.61 10.02
C GLY A 425 27.04 -15.86 10.90
N ALA A 426 26.56 -15.74 12.14
CA ALA A 426 26.58 -16.80 13.13
C ALA A 426 25.32 -17.68 13.03
N ASN A 427 25.53 -18.98 13.13
CA ASN A 427 24.51 -20.01 12.98
C ASN A 427 24.67 -21.04 14.10
N MET A 428 23.59 -21.78 14.37
CA MET A 428 23.59 -22.86 15.35
C MET A 428 22.84 -24.06 14.78
N ILE A 429 23.44 -25.24 14.86
CA ILE A 429 22.83 -26.50 14.45
C ILE A 429 23.04 -27.54 15.55
N SER A 430 21.98 -28.28 15.85
CA SER A 430 21.97 -29.31 16.89
C SER A 430 21.59 -30.66 16.28
N CYS A 431 22.30 -31.72 16.69
CA CYS A 431 22.05 -33.09 16.28
C CYS A 431 21.88 -33.95 17.53
N ASP A 432 20.76 -34.68 17.60
CA ASP A 432 20.51 -35.59 18.72
C ASP A 432 21.29 -36.89 18.55
N ILE A 433 22.10 -37.23 19.56
CA ILE A 433 22.84 -38.48 19.65
C ILE A 433 22.49 -39.27 20.91
N SER A 434 21.31 -39.01 21.51
CA SER A 434 20.80 -39.74 22.67
C SER A 434 20.75 -41.27 22.45
N HIS A 435 20.44 -41.68 21.22
CA HIS A 435 20.36 -43.07 20.77
C HIS A 435 21.72 -43.74 20.51
N VAL A 436 22.81 -42.97 20.54
CA VAL A 436 24.16 -43.46 20.26
C VAL A 436 24.78 -43.99 21.57
N ILE A 437 25.47 -45.13 21.47
CA ILE A 437 26.14 -45.76 22.61
C ILE A 437 27.23 -44.86 23.21
N ARG A 438 27.57 -45.09 24.48
CA ARG A 438 28.64 -44.36 25.18
C ARG A 438 29.98 -44.57 24.49
N GLY A 439 30.73 -43.49 24.27
CA GLY A 439 31.98 -43.57 23.53
C GLY A 439 32.55 -42.23 23.11
N ILE A 440 33.67 -42.27 22.38
CA ILE A 440 34.30 -41.11 21.77
C ILE A 440 33.76 -40.97 20.35
N TYR A 441 33.37 -39.75 19.99
CA TYR A 441 32.89 -39.40 18.65
C TYR A 441 33.57 -38.12 18.17
N TYR A 442 33.47 -37.87 16.87
CA TYR A 442 33.95 -36.64 16.25
C TYR A 442 32.80 -35.93 15.56
N VAL A 443 32.73 -34.62 15.78
CA VAL A 443 31.75 -33.73 15.16
C VAL A 443 32.42 -32.94 14.05
N ARG A 444 31.85 -32.98 12.85
CA ARG A 444 32.33 -32.15 11.72
C ARG A 444 31.17 -31.46 11.02
N LEU A 445 31.47 -30.31 10.41
CA LEU A 445 30.49 -29.46 9.76
C LEU A 445 30.85 -29.29 8.28
N ILE A 446 30.17 -30.05 7.42
CA ILE A 446 30.42 -30.05 5.98
C ILE A 446 30.01 -28.69 5.40
N ASN A 447 30.79 -28.17 4.45
CA ASN A 447 30.68 -26.86 3.81
C ASN A 447 30.97 -25.64 4.70
N ILE A 448 31.44 -25.85 5.94
CA ILE A 448 31.97 -24.77 6.79
C ILE A 448 33.49 -24.90 6.87
N GLU A 449 34.01 -25.83 7.64
CA GLU A 449 35.46 -26.05 7.75
C GLU A 449 35.79 -27.54 7.75
N ASN A 450 36.97 -27.90 7.22
CA ASN A 450 37.42 -29.28 7.17
C ASN A 450 38.11 -29.68 8.49
N ARG A 451 37.43 -29.46 9.62
CA ARG A 451 37.92 -29.78 10.97
C ARG A 451 36.89 -30.63 11.69
N ALA A 452 37.38 -31.55 12.53
CA ALA A 452 36.55 -32.37 13.39
C ALA A 452 36.87 -32.10 14.86
N TYR A 453 35.84 -32.10 15.70
CA TYR A 453 35.91 -31.82 17.13
C TYR A 453 35.58 -33.09 17.90
N LYS A 454 36.51 -33.54 18.75
CA LYS A 454 36.31 -34.71 19.60
C LYS A 454 35.27 -34.39 20.68
N ILE A 455 34.28 -35.27 20.83
CA ILE A 455 33.28 -35.22 21.90
C ILE A 455 33.23 -36.55 22.65
N LEU A 456 32.84 -36.51 23.93
CA LEU A 456 32.59 -37.66 24.78
C LEU A 456 31.08 -37.83 24.99
N LYS A 457 30.52 -38.96 24.54
CA LYS A 457 29.13 -39.37 24.81
C LYS A 457 29.07 -40.19 26.10
N GLN A 458 28.27 -39.73 27.07
CA GLN A 458 28.03 -40.36 28.38
C GLN A 458 26.63 -40.98 28.48
#